data_AF-X0PR97-F1
#
_entry.id   AF-X0PR97-F1
#
_cell.length_a   1.000
_cell.length_b   1.000
_cell.length_c   1.000
_cell.angle_alpha   90.00
_cell.angle_beta   90.00
_cell.angle_gamma   90.00
#
_symmetry.space_group_name_H-M   'P 1'
#
loop_
_entity.id
_entity.type
_entity.pdbx_description
1 polymer ?
#
loop_
_entity_poly.entity_id
_entity_poly.type
_entity_poly.pdbx_seq_one_letter_code
_entity_poly.pdbx_strand_id
1 'polypeptide(L)' 'MEITFTGASGPGRFEVSYLIEETAKGIRLSCHMRMEQKGLFALADPVVAASLRRDFAANLRNLEALLETRAE' A
#
# COMPACT_ATOMS: atom_id res chain seq x y z
N MET A 1 -9.36 8.54 9.46
CA MET A 1 -8.20 9.40 9.13
C MET A 1 -7.60 8.93 7.83
N GLU A 2 -7.18 9.85 6.95
CA GLU A 2 -6.50 9.51 5.70
C GLU A 2 -5.09 10.12 5.69
N ILE A 3 -4.10 9.35 5.23
CA ILE A 3 -2.73 9.81 5.03
C ILE A 3 -2.35 9.51 3.58
N THR A 4 -2.02 10.55 2.83
CA THR A 4 -1.63 10.43 1.42
C THR A 4 -0.22 10.95 1.23
N PHE A 5 0.59 10.24 0.45
CA PHE A 5 1.89 10.73 0.00
C PHE A 5 2.15 10.35 -1.45
N THR A 6 3.02 11.14 -2.07
CA THR A 6 3.48 10.90 -3.44
C THR A 6 4.97 10.60 -3.43
N GLY A 7 5.42 9.86 -4.43
CA GLY A 7 6.82 9.50 -4.59
C GLY A 7 7.18 9.16 -6.02
N ALA A 8 8.45 8.88 -6.23
CA ALA A 8 8.98 8.42 -7.51
C ALA A 8 9.91 7.23 -7.29
N SER A 9 9.87 6.26 -8.20
CA SER A 9 10.74 5.10 -8.21
C SER A 9 11.09 4.74 -9.65
N GLY A 10 12.38 4.80 -9.99
CA GLY A 10 12.84 4.67 -11.37
C GLY A 10 12.14 5.70 -12.30
N PRO A 11 11.61 5.29 -13.46
CA PRO A 11 10.88 6.18 -14.37
C PRO A 11 9.41 6.43 -13.96
N GLY A 12 8.96 5.83 -12.86
CA GLY A 12 7.56 5.89 -12.42
C GLY A 12 7.31 6.90 -11.30
N ARG A 13 6.10 7.46 -11.29
CA ARG A 13 5.56 8.23 -10.16
C ARG A 13 4.41 7.46 -9.53
N PHE A 14 4.24 7.62 -8.23
CA PHE A 14 3.15 6.99 -7.51
C PHE A 14 2.54 7.91 -6.45
N GLU A 15 1.30 7.61 -6.11
CA GLU A 15 0.54 8.15 -5.00
C GLU A 15 0.03 6.96 -4.18
N VAL A 16 0.14 7.06 -2.85
CA VAL A 16 -0.37 6.06 -1.93
C VAL A 16 -1.22 6.76 -0.88
N SER A 17 -2.43 6.27 -0.67
CA SER A 17 -3.34 6.67 0.39
C SER A 17 -3.56 5.53 1.36
N TYR A 18 -3.41 5.81 2.65
CA TYR A 18 -3.82 4.94 3.73
C TYR A 18 -5.07 5.50 4.39
N LEU A 19 -6.13 4.69 4.45
CA LEU A 19 -7.37 5.04 5.12
C LEU A 19 -7.50 4.21 6.40
N ILE A 20 -7.64 4.91 7.53
CA ILE A 20 -7.80 4.35 8.86
C ILE A 20 -9.23 4.63 9.33
N GLU A 21 -9.99 3.57 9.57
CA GLU A 21 -11.40 3.64 9.97
C GLU A 21 -11.61 2.86 11.27
N GLU A 22 -12.35 3.47 12.21
CA GLU A 22 -12.89 2.72 13.34
C GLU A 22 -14.04 1.84 12.88
N THR A 23 -14.05 0.59 13.33
CA THR A 23 -15.10 -0.37 13.07
C THR A 23 -15.54 -1.02 14.38
N ALA A 24 -16.69 -1.69 14.38
CA ALA A 24 -17.16 -2.45 15.55
C ALA A 24 -16.18 -3.55 16.02
N LYS A 25 -15.18 -3.92 15.21
CA LYS A 25 -14.16 -4.95 15.51
C LYS A 25 -12.77 -4.38 15.79
N GLY A 26 -12.63 -3.05 15.89
CA GLY A 26 -11.33 -2.38 16.01
C GLY A 26 -11.02 -1.52 14.78
N ILE A 27 -9.75 -1.31 14.49
CA ILE A 27 -9.30 -0.43 13.42
C ILE A 27 -9.17 -1.18 12.09
N ARG A 28 -9.74 -0.64 11.02
CA ARG A 28 -9.47 -1.06 9.64
C ARG A 28 -8.47 -0.12 9.01
N LEU A 29 -7.37 -0.67 8.48
CA LEU A 29 -6.40 0.03 7.67
C LEU A 29 -6.47 -0.46 6.22
N SER A 30 -6.83 0.45 5.31
CA SER A 30 -6.87 0.21 3.86
C SER A 30 -5.73 0.94 3.18
N CYS A 31 -5.15 0.35 2.14
CA CYS A 31 -4.10 0.97 1.32
C CYS A 31 -4.56 1.02 -0.15
N HIS A 32 -4.50 2.21 -0.73
CA HIS A 32 -4.76 2.45 -2.14
C HIS A 32 -3.51 3.06 -2.76
N MET A 33 -2.99 2.41 -3.81
CA MET A 33 -1.83 2.90 -4.55
C MET A 33 -2.21 3.13 -6.01
N ARG A 34 -1.81 4.29 -6.53
CA ARG A 34 -1.83 4.61 -7.95
C ARG A 34 -0.40 4.82 -8.42
N MET A 35 0.00 4.13 -9.48
CA MET A 35 1.33 4.27 -10.06
C MET A 35 1.23 4.27 -11.58
N GLU A 36 2.10 5.05 -12.21
CA GLU A 36 2.28 5.07 -13.66
C GLU A 36 3.77 4.87 -13.97
N GLN A 37 4.13 3.77 -14.63
CA GLN A 37 5.47 3.61 -15.20
C GLN A 37 5.56 4.28 -16.58
N LYS A 38 6.76 4.68 -16.98
CA LYS A 38 7.00 5.33 -18.27
C LYS A 38 8.04 4.58 -19.11
N GLY A 39 7.99 4.78 -20.42
CA GLY A 39 8.91 4.18 -21.38
C GLY A 39 8.74 2.67 -21.49
N LEU A 40 9.84 1.94 -21.68
CA LEU A 40 9.82 0.47 -21.80
C LEU A 40 9.19 -0.24 -20.59
N PHE A 41 9.21 0.40 -19.42
CA PHE A 41 8.67 -0.17 -18.17
C PHE A 41 7.14 -0.13 -18.08
N ALA A 42 6.46 0.68 -18.90
CA ALA A 42 4.98 0.69 -18.95
C ALA A 42 4.41 -0.69 -19.36
N LEU A 43 5.16 -1.47 -20.16
CA LEU A 43 4.77 -2.83 -20.53
C LEU A 43 4.75 -3.79 -19.34
N ALA A 44 5.50 -3.49 -18.28
CA ALA A 44 5.57 -4.31 -17.07
C ALA A 44 4.53 -3.91 -16.02
N ASP A 45 3.73 -2.86 -16.23
CA ASP A 45 2.77 -2.32 -15.25
C ASP A 45 1.89 -3.39 -14.59
N PRO A 46 1.25 -4.33 -15.33
CA PRO A 46 0.40 -5.34 -14.71
C PRO A 46 1.17 -6.28 -13.77
N VAL A 47 2.40 -6.64 -14.14
CA VAL A 47 3.26 -7.54 -13.35
C VAL A 47 3.73 -6.82 -12.08
N VAL A 48 4.14 -5.56 -12.22
CA VAL A 48 4.56 -4.74 -11.08
C VAL A 48 3.40 -4.49 -10.12
N ALA A 49 2.21 -4.14 -10.64
CA ALA A 49 1.01 -3.95 -9.83
C ALA A 49 0.62 -5.23 -9.06
N ALA A 50 0.70 -6.40 -9.71
CA ALA A 50 0.45 -7.68 -9.05
C ALA A 50 1.47 -7.98 -7.95
N SER A 51 2.75 -7.66 -8.17
CA SER A 51 3.80 -7.81 -7.15
C SER A 51 3.56 -6.90 -5.96
N LEU A 52 3.39 -5.59 -6.22
CA LEU A 52 3.14 -4.60 -5.18
C LEU A 52 1.91 -4.97 -4.35
N ARG A 53 0.82 -5.42 -4.97
CA ARG A 53 -0.37 -5.88 -4.24
C ARG A 53 -0.05 -7.00 -3.25
N ARG A 54 0.78 -7.98 -3.64
CA ARG A 54 1.19 -9.06 -2.72
C ARG A 54 2.07 -8.53 -1.59
N ASP A 55 3.02 -7.66 -1.91
CA ASP A 55 3.96 -7.09 -0.95
C ASP A 55 3.24 -6.22 0.08
N PHE A 56 2.33 -5.33 -0.35
CA PHE A 56 1.49 -4.53 0.55
C PHE A 56 0.58 -5.41 1.41
N ALA A 57 -0.02 -6.46 0.86
CA ALA A 57 -0.84 -7.38 1.64
C ALA A 57 -0.02 -8.10 2.72
N ALA A 58 1.22 -8.48 2.42
CA ALA A 58 2.13 -9.07 3.41
C ALA A 58 2.55 -8.05 4.48
N ASN A 59 2.93 -6.84 4.07
CA ASN A 59 3.33 -5.77 4.99
C ASN A 59 2.21 -5.35 5.94
N LEU A 60 0.97 -5.25 5.45
CA LEU A 60 -0.19 -4.92 6.29
C LEU A 60 -0.48 -6.02 7.32
N ARG A 61 -0.40 -7.31 6.94
CA ARG A 61 -0.53 -8.42 7.90
C ARG A 61 0.59 -8.42 8.95
N ASN A 62 1.82 -8.14 8.54
CA ASN A 62 2.94 -8.05 9.47
C ASN A 62 2.77 -6.87 10.43
N LEU A 63 2.30 -5.73 9.93
CA LEU A 63 2.00 -4.55 10.75
C LEU A 63 0.89 -4.84 11.76
N GLU A 64 -0.20 -5.49 11.35
CA GLU A 64 -1.27 -5.95 12.24
C GLU A 64 -0.70 -6.80 13.37
N ALA A 65 0.08 -7.84 13.04
CA ALA A 65 0.70 -8.69 14.07
C ALA A 65 1.59 -7.90 15.05
N LEU A 66 2.37 -6.93 14.57
CA LEU A 66 3.24 -6.09 15.41
C LEU A 66 2.45 -5.15 16.31
N LEU A 67 1.31 -4.64 15.85
CA LEU A 67 0.45 -3.74 16.63
C LEU A 67 -0.33 -4.52 17.69
N GLU A 68 -0.90 -5.67 17.33
CA GLU A 68 -1.63 -6.53 18.27
C GLU A 68 -0.69 -7.09 19.36
N THR A 69 0.54 -7.50 19.00
CA THR A 69 1.54 -7.96 20.00
C THR A 69 1.90 -6.87 21.02
N ARG A 70 1.82 -5.59 20.63
CA ARG A 70 2.11 -4.46 21.53
C ARG A 70 0.89 -3.98 22.33
N ALA A 71 -0.30 -4.44 21.96
CA ALA A 71 -1.54 -4.08 22.65
C ALA A 71 -1.78 -4.95 23.90
N GLU A 72 -1.09 -6.09 24.01
CA GLU A 72 -0.99 -6.95 25.21
C GLU A 72 0.09 -6.48 26.19
#